data_AF-A0A9P8D1E3-F1
#
_entry.id   AF-A0A9P8D1E3-F1
#
_cell.length_a   1.000
_cell.length_b   1.000
_cell.length_c   1.000
_cell.angle_alpha   90.00
_cell.angle_beta   90.00
_cell.angle_gamma   90.00
#
_symmetry.space_group_name_H-M   'P 1'
#
loop_
_entity.id
_entity.type
_entity.pdbx_description
1 polymer ?
#
loop_
_entity_poly.entity_id
_entity_poly.type
_entity_poly.pdbx_seq_one_letter_code
_entity_poly.pdbx_strand_id
1 'polypeptide(L)'
;MSAATVAGAAKAAVTKTSPSTNTVYLFRHIQTSQVLVSLKNSVEKQSLKQITDVTRRPPHVRPDHWHPLVAIQGFSRPQDALSFHNSLRDHQLNLHSAKVADKEHMTQPRRLRAPQEMDQIDSTLVKMVELLNTHPTIKASQGKGFHILWERDGVRKHILEKEGLSLLEGIEHGDLVVKRGRDIANA
;
A
#
# COMPACT_ATOMS: atom_id res chain seq x y z
N MET A 1 2.72 -13.11 -61.57
CA MET A 1 2.12 -11.91 -60.95
C MET A 1 1.17 -12.35 -59.86
N SER A 2 1.25 -11.70 -58.69
CA SER A 2 0.35 -11.75 -57.51
C SER A 2 0.28 -13.09 -56.75
N ALA A 3 0.83 -13.27 -55.54
CA ALA A 3 0.74 -12.51 -54.27
C ALA A 3 -0.67 -12.53 -53.64
N ALA A 4 -0.84 -13.30 -52.55
CA ALA A 4 -1.73 -12.98 -51.44
C ALA A 4 -1.28 -13.72 -50.17
N THR A 5 -1.14 -12.94 -49.11
CA THR A 5 -0.44 -13.15 -47.86
C THR A 5 -1.32 -13.64 -46.70
N VAL A 6 -0.66 -14.41 -45.85
CA VAL A 6 -0.85 -14.77 -44.43
C VAL A 6 -1.59 -13.72 -43.57
N ALA A 7 -2.45 -14.19 -42.67
CA ALA A 7 -2.68 -13.54 -41.37
C ALA A 7 -2.84 -14.61 -40.27
N GLY A 8 -1.72 -14.88 -39.57
CA GLY A 8 -1.67 -15.78 -38.43
C GLY A 8 -2.23 -15.12 -37.17
N ALA A 9 -3.05 -15.89 -36.44
CA ALA A 9 -3.58 -15.50 -35.14
C ALA A 9 -2.45 -15.48 -34.10
N ALA A 10 -2.07 -14.28 -33.65
CA ALA A 10 -1.19 -14.09 -32.51
C ALA A 10 -1.95 -14.47 -31.21
N LYS A 11 -1.66 -15.66 -30.66
CA LYS A 11 -1.98 -15.99 -29.27
C LYS A 11 -1.09 -15.12 -28.38
N ALA A 12 -1.70 -14.18 -27.67
CA ALA A 12 -1.05 -13.40 -26.62
C ALA A 12 -0.52 -14.35 -25.54
N ALA A 13 0.80 -14.44 -25.45
CA ALA A 13 1.49 -15.16 -24.41
C ALA A 13 1.26 -14.45 -23.07
N VAL A 14 0.56 -15.12 -22.16
CA VAL A 14 0.53 -14.75 -20.74
C VAL A 14 1.93 -15.00 -20.19
N THR A 15 2.73 -13.95 -20.09
CA THR A 15 3.99 -13.96 -19.37
C THR A 15 3.72 -14.20 -17.89
N LYS A 16 3.98 -15.43 -17.43
CA LYS A 16 4.22 -15.73 -16.03
C LYS A 16 5.59 -15.18 -15.65
N THR A 17 5.65 -13.97 -15.12
CA THR A 17 6.85 -13.41 -14.49
C THR A 17 6.78 -13.66 -12.98
N SER A 18 7.76 -14.37 -12.44
CA SER A 18 8.10 -14.37 -11.01
C SER A 18 9.60 -14.66 -10.88
N PRO A 19 10.33 -14.21 -9.83
CA PRO A 19 9.90 -13.45 -8.65
C PRO A 19 10.81 -12.24 -8.28
N SER A 20 10.39 -11.48 -7.26
CA SER A 20 11.07 -10.36 -6.58
C SER A 20 11.24 -9.06 -7.36
N THR A 21 10.12 -8.45 -7.75
CA THR A 21 10.05 -6.99 -7.69
C THR A 21 10.18 -6.61 -6.22
N ASN A 22 11.19 -5.81 -5.87
CA ASN A 22 11.34 -5.25 -4.53
C ASN A 22 10.16 -4.29 -4.33
N THR A 23 9.03 -4.82 -3.88
CA THR A 23 7.75 -4.12 -3.87
C THR A 23 7.17 -4.14 -2.48
N VAL A 24 6.70 -2.98 -2.05
CA VAL A 24 6.00 -2.82 -0.79
C VAL A 24 4.52 -2.63 -1.08
N TYR A 25 3.70 -3.45 -0.45
CA TYR A 25 2.25 -3.49 -0.63
C TYR A 25 1.56 -2.98 0.63
N LEU A 26 0.53 -2.15 0.43
CA LEU A 26 -0.41 -1.75 1.45
C LEU A 26 -1.76 -2.41 1.16
N PHE A 27 -2.37 -2.99 2.19
CA PHE A 27 -3.70 -3.58 2.12
C PHE A 27 -4.61 -2.89 3.12
N ARG A 28 -5.82 -2.52 2.69
CA ARG A 28 -6.85 -1.99 3.58
C ARG A 28 -7.92 -3.03 3.88
N HIS A 29 -8.43 -2.99 5.10
CA HIS A 29 -9.64 -3.72 5.46
C HIS A 29 -10.87 -2.89 5.03
N ILE A 30 -11.73 -3.44 4.18
CA ILE A 30 -12.82 -2.67 3.54
C ILE A 30 -13.87 -2.13 4.52
N GLN A 31 -14.06 -2.78 5.67
CA GLN A 31 -15.08 -2.37 6.66
C GLN A 31 -14.53 -1.45 7.74
N THR A 32 -13.23 -1.56 8.04
CA THR A 32 -12.64 -0.93 9.22
C THR A 32 -11.57 0.09 8.89
N SER A 33 -11.16 0.18 7.63
CA SER A 33 -10.09 1.07 7.16
C SER A 33 -8.74 0.84 7.86
N GLN A 34 -8.55 -0.31 8.50
CA GLN A 34 -7.26 -0.71 9.04
C GLN A 34 -6.30 -1.05 7.90
N VAL A 35 -5.02 -0.74 8.05
CA VAL A 35 -4.01 -0.94 7.00
C VAL A 35 -2.95 -1.93 7.46
N LEU A 36 -2.57 -2.85 6.56
CA LEU A 36 -1.47 -3.79 6.73
C LEU A 36 -0.41 -3.55 5.66
N VAL A 37 0.85 -3.64 6.08
CA VAL A 37 2.01 -3.55 5.20
C VAL A 37 2.53 -4.96 4.90
N SER A 38 2.94 -5.22 3.67
CA SER A 38 3.49 -6.52 3.26
C SER A 38 4.55 -6.36 2.18
N LEU A 39 5.55 -7.24 2.16
CA LEU A 39 6.47 -7.42 1.02
C LEU A 39 5.95 -8.43 0.00
N LYS A 40 4.85 -9.12 0.33
CA LYS A 40 4.18 -10.08 -0.54
C LYS A 40 2.94 -9.44 -1.13
N ASN A 41 2.59 -9.87 -2.34
CA ASN A 41 1.35 -9.49 -3.03
C ASN A 41 0.06 -10.04 -2.40
N SER A 42 0.16 -10.62 -1.19
CA SER A 42 -0.97 -11.14 -0.42
C SER A 42 -0.78 -10.86 1.07
N VAL A 43 -1.89 -10.88 1.81
CA VAL A 43 -1.91 -10.70 3.27
C VAL A 43 -1.74 -12.04 3.96
N GLU A 44 -0.74 -12.13 4.83
CA GLU A 44 -0.49 -13.34 5.63
C GLU A 44 -1.08 -13.20 7.03
N LYS A 45 -1.37 -14.34 7.67
CA LYS A 45 -1.89 -14.36 9.06
C LYS A 45 -0.99 -13.60 10.03
N GLN A 46 0.33 -13.62 9.80
CA GLN A 46 1.29 -12.91 10.65
C GLN A 46 1.18 -11.38 10.50
N SER A 47 0.71 -10.86 9.36
CA SER A 47 0.53 -9.42 9.13
C SER A 47 -0.48 -8.82 10.11
N LEU A 48 -1.48 -9.58 10.57
CA LEU A 48 -2.46 -9.12 11.58
C LEU A 48 -1.82 -8.68 12.90
N LYS A 49 -0.59 -9.13 13.20
CA LYS A 49 0.14 -8.69 14.39
C LYS A 49 0.50 -7.19 14.37
N GLN A 50 0.40 -6.53 13.21
CA GLN A 50 0.56 -5.08 13.07
C GLN A 50 -0.56 -4.30 13.78
N ILE A 51 -1.76 -4.89 13.92
CA ILE A 51 -2.87 -4.31 14.68
C ILE A 51 -2.66 -4.68 16.14
N THR A 52 -2.07 -3.81 16.95
CA THR A 52 -1.66 -4.12 18.33
C THR A 52 -2.83 -4.31 19.30
N ASP A 53 -3.93 -3.57 19.13
CA ASP A 53 -5.16 -3.78 19.89
C ASP A 53 -5.83 -5.11 19.51
N VAL A 54 -5.70 -6.09 20.39
CA VAL A 54 -6.24 -7.45 20.20
C VAL A 54 -7.77 -7.45 20.07
N THR A 55 -8.46 -6.49 20.70
CA THR A 55 -9.93 -6.42 20.65
C THR A 55 -10.45 -5.96 19.29
N ARG A 56 -9.60 -5.28 18.50
CA ARG A 56 -9.90 -4.76 17.17
C ARG A 56 -9.23 -5.53 16.05
N ARG A 57 -8.35 -6.47 16.40
CA ARG A 57 -7.65 -7.32 15.45
C ARG A 57 -8.61 -8.42 14.96
N PRO A 58 -8.82 -8.56 13.65
CA PRO A 58 -9.56 -9.70 13.11
C PRO A 58 -8.92 -11.04 13.55
N PRO A 59 -9.72 -12.07 13.87
CA PRO A 59 -9.20 -13.34 14.37
C PRO A 59 -8.43 -14.14 13.30
N HIS A 60 -8.75 -13.93 12.03
CA HIS A 60 -8.07 -14.52 10.88
C HIS A 60 -8.14 -13.57 9.68
N VAL A 61 -7.26 -13.80 8.71
CA VAL A 61 -7.25 -13.06 7.44
C VAL A 61 -8.38 -13.62 6.57
N ARG A 62 -9.37 -12.78 6.26
CA ARG A 62 -10.43 -13.06 5.30
C ARG A 62 -10.06 -12.42 3.95
N PRO A 63 -9.73 -13.19 2.90
CA PRO A 63 -9.21 -12.63 1.66
C PRO A 63 -10.13 -11.62 0.97
N ASP A 64 -11.43 -11.74 1.19
CA ASP A 64 -12.49 -10.86 0.69
C ASP A 64 -12.58 -9.52 1.43
N HIS A 65 -12.03 -9.43 2.64
CA HIS A 65 -12.06 -8.18 3.42
C HIS A 65 -10.80 -7.33 3.24
N TRP A 66 -9.70 -7.93 2.76
CA TRP A 66 -8.42 -7.26 2.62
C TRP A 66 -8.16 -6.92 1.15
N HIS A 67 -8.23 -5.64 0.83
CA HIS A 67 -8.07 -5.15 -0.53
C HIS A 67 -6.72 -4.45 -0.71
N PRO A 68 -6.01 -4.69 -1.82
CA PRO A 68 -4.83 -3.91 -2.17
C PRO A 68 -5.16 -2.42 -2.27
N LEU A 69 -4.42 -1.59 -1.54
CA LEU A 69 -4.60 -0.14 -1.50
C LEU A 69 -3.54 0.56 -2.35
N VAL A 70 -2.26 0.21 -2.14
CA VAL A 70 -1.11 0.76 -2.88
C VAL A 70 -0.07 -0.33 -3.09
N ALA A 71 0.62 -0.31 -4.22
CA ALA A 71 1.87 -1.03 -4.43
C ALA A 71 2.98 -0.07 -4.86
N ILE A 72 4.14 -0.17 -4.22
CA ILE A 72 5.28 0.72 -4.43
C ILE A 72 6.43 -0.10 -5.01
N GLN A 73 6.83 0.23 -6.23
CA GLN A 73 7.89 -0.44 -6.99
C GLN A 73 9.05 0.52 -7.25
N GLY A 74 10.18 -0.02 -7.71
CA GLY A 74 11.36 0.76 -8.09
C GLY A 74 12.53 0.71 -7.11
N PHE A 75 12.40 -0.04 -6.01
CA PHE A 75 13.51 -0.23 -5.08
C PHE A 75 14.63 -1.04 -5.77
N SER A 76 15.79 -0.42 -5.96
CA SER A 76 16.95 -1.08 -6.59
C SER A 76 17.46 -2.26 -5.78
N ARG A 77 17.39 -2.19 -4.45
CA ARG A 77 17.88 -3.22 -3.54
C ARG A 77 16.74 -3.77 -2.67
N PRO A 78 16.72 -5.08 -2.37
CA PRO A 78 15.72 -5.66 -1.48
C PRO A 78 15.80 -5.09 -0.05
N GLN A 79 16.99 -4.68 0.39
CA GLN A 79 17.19 -4.06 1.70
C GLN A 79 16.48 -2.70 1.79
N ASP A 80 16.41 -1.95 0.69
CA ASP A 80 15.74 -0.64 0.68
C ASP A 80 14.22 -0.84 0.82
N ALA A 81 13.66 -1.79 0.07
CA ALA A 81 12.24 -2.17 0.20
C ALA A 81 11.92 -2.69 1.61
N LEU A 82 12.81 -3.51 2.19
CA LEU A 82 12.66 -4.02 3.55
C LEU A 82 12.73 -2.90 4.60
N SER A 83 13.67 -1.96 4.45
CA SER A 83 13.81 -0.81 5.34
C SER A 83 12.57 0.09 5.29
N PHE A 84 12.08 0.38 4.08
CA PHE A 84 10.86 1.14 3.86
C PHE A 84 9.63 0.42 4.45
N HIS A 85 9.50 -0.89 4.19
CA HIS A 85 8.46 -1.73 4.79
C HIS A 85 8.50 -1.69 6.32
N ASN A 86 9.68 -1.83 6.93
CA ASN A 86 9.83 -1.82 8.37
C ASN A 86 9.44 -0.46 8.96
N SER A 87 9.82 0.63 8.31
CA SER A 87 9.44 1.99 8.73
C SER A 87 7.92 2.20 8.76
N LEU A 88 7.21 1.70 7.75
CA LEU A 88 5.74 1.73 7.73
C LEU A 88 5.11 0.76 8.74
N ARG A 89 5.68 -0.43 8.89
CA ARG A 89 5.22 -1.41 9.88
C ARG A 89 5.37 -0.87 11.31
N ASP A 90 6.48 -0.22 11.61
CA ASP A 90 6.76 0.36 12.92
C ASP A 90 5.83 1.54 13.21
N HIS A 91 5.52 2.36 12.20
CA HIS A 91 4.45 3.35 12.31
C HIS A 91 3.13 2.69 12.74
N GLN A 92 2.75 1.59 12.09
CA GLN A 92 1.53 0.85 12.39
C GLN A 92 1.47 0.27 13.80
N LEU A 93 2.59 -0.29 14.26
CA LEU A 93 2.70 -0.80 15.63
C LEU A 93 2.55 0.31 16.68
N ASN A 94 2.96 1.54 16.34
CA ASN A 94 2.93 2.70 17.23
C ASN A 94 1.64 3.53 17.15
N LEU A 95 0.76 3.32 16.16
CA LEU A 95 -0.49 4.08 16.04
C LEU A 95 -1.37 3.97 17.28
N HIS A 96 -1.55 2.75 17.79
CA HIS A 96 -2.41 2.55 18.96
C HIS A 96 -1.81 3.18 20.23
N SER A 97 -0.51 3.00 20.47
CA SER A 97 0.15 3.60 21.65
C SER A 97 0.11 5.13 21.59
N ALA A 98 0.28 5.73 20.41
CA ALA A 98 0.13 7.17 20.22
C ALA A 98 -1.29 7.66 20.57
N LYS A 99 -2.33 6.95 20.13
CA LYS A 99 -3.72 7.30 20.45
C LYS A 99 -4.07 7.12 21.93
N VAL A 100 -3.50 6.12 22.59
CA VAL A 100 -3.69 5.92 24.04
C VAL A 100 -2.96 6.99 24.86
N ALA A 101 -1.82 7.50 24.37
CA ALA A 101 -1.09 8.57 25.02
C ALA A 101 -1.80 9.95 24.92
N ASP A 102 -2.65 10.13 23.92
CA ASP A 102 -3.44 11.34 23.74
C ASP A 102 -4.58 11.42 24.78
N LYS A 103 -4.46 12.40 25.69
CA LYS A 103 -5.42 12.61 26.78
C LYS A 103 -6.78 13.04 26.26
N GLU A 104 -6.82 13.89 25.23
CA GLU A 104 -8.09 14.36 24.66
C GLU A 104 -8.83 13.20 24.01
N HIS A 105 -8.10 12.39 23.24
CA HIS A 105 -8.64 11.16 22.67
C HIS A 105 -9.22 10.27 23.77
N MET A 106 -8.48 9.99 24.84
CA MET A 106 -8.93 9.07 25.90
C MET A 106 -10.15 9.56 26.69
N THR A 107 -10.42 10.86 26.75
CA THR A 107 -11.66 11.39 27.37
C THR A 107 -12.91 11.10 26.55
N GLN A 108 -12.78 10.80 25.25
CA GLN A 108 -13.92 10.53 24.39
C GLN A 108 -14.58 9.18 24.69
N PRO A 109 -15.92 9.07 24.54
CA PRO A 109 -16.62 7.81 24.65
C PRO A 109 -16.06 6.74 23.71
N ARG A 110 -15.92 5.49 24.19
CA ARG A 110 -15.35 4.38 23.43
C ARG A 110 -15.98 4.18 22.05
N ARG A 111 -17.30 4.42 21.93
CA ARG A 111 -18.04 4.31 20.66
C ARG A 111 -17.55 5.27 19.57
N LEU A 112 -17.00 6.43 19.94
CA LEU A 112 -16.47 7.43 19.01
C LEU A 112 -14.99 7.17 18.70
N ARG A 113 -14.23 6.74 19.70
CA ARG A 113 -12.82 6.35 19.55
C ARG A 113 -12.64 5.12 18.69
N ALA A 114 -13.59 4.20 18.73
CA ALA A 114 -13.49 2.92 18.04
C ALA A 114 -13.26 3.08 16.53
N PRO A 115 -14.14 3.77 15.78
CA PRO A 115 -13.92 4.05 14.36
C PRO A 115 -12.64 4.83 14.08
N GLN A 116 -12.33 5.84 14.89
CA GLN A 116 -11.18 6.73 14.67
C GLN A 116 -9.83 6.03 14.77
N GLU A 117 -9.65 5.08 15.69
CA GLU A 117 -8.36 4.36 15.77
C GLU A 117 -8.29 3.18 14.77
N MET A 118 -9.44 2.76 14.21
CA MET A 118 -9.46 1.76 13.14
C MET A 118 -9.17 2.38 11.78
N ASP A 119 -9.56 3.63 11.57
CA ASP A 119 -9.25 4.38 10.36
C ASP A 119 -7.77 4.76 10.31
N GLN A 120 -7.02 3.99 9.53
CA GLN A 120 -5.56 4.10 9.44
C GLN A 120 -5.10 4.51 8.04
N ILE A 121 -6.02 4.68 7.07
CA ILE A 121 -5.67 4.90 5.66
C ILE A 121 -4.88 6.20 5.53
N ASP A 122 -5.45 7.31 5.98
CA ASP A 122 -4.85 8.64 5.81
C ASP A 122 -3.51 8.74 6.53
N SER A 123 -3.44 8.35 7.81
CA SER A 123 -2.20 8.43 8.59
C SER A 123 -1.07 7.60 7.97
N THR A 124 -1.39 6.41 7.46
CA THR A 124 -0.40 5.53 6.82
C THR A 124 0.08 6.10 5.50
N LEU A 125 -0.82 6.67 4.70
CA LEU A 125 -0.46 7.24 3.41
C LEU A 125 0.31 8.57 3.56
N VAL A 126 -0.01 9.38 4.57
CA VAL A 126 0.82 10.53 4.97
C VAL A 126 2.24 10.05 5.32
N LYS A 127 2.36 9.02 6.17
CA LYS A 127 3.67 8.50 6.56
C LYS A 127 4.42 7.91 5.36
N MET A 128 3.71 7.25 4.45
CA MET A 128 4.27 6.74 3.20
C MET A 128 4.87 7.86 2.36
N VAL A 129 4.15 8.96 2.15
CA VAL A 129 4.65 10.12 1.39
C VAL A 129 5.87 10.74 2.07
N GLU A 130 5.84 10.93 3.39
CA GLU A 130 6.97 11.41 4.18
C GLU A 130 8.22 10.52 4.00
N LEU A 131 8.04 9.20 4.09
CA LEU A 131 9.12 8.24 3.90
C LEU A 131 9.65 8.26 2.46
N LEU A 132 8.79 8.37 1.46
CA LEU A 132 9.21 8.44 0.06
C LEU A 132 10.06 9.70 -0.21
N ASN A 133 9.67 10.83 0.36
CA ASN A 133 10.39 12.10 0.19
C ASN A 133 11.72 12.16 0.96
N THR A 134 11.84 11.40 2.06
CA THR A 134 13.03 11.34 2.90
C THR A 134 13.99 10.21 2.53
N HIS A 135 13.53 9.20 1.81
CA HIS A 135 14.34 8.04 1.46
C HIS A 135 15.55 8.46 0.60
N PRO A 136 16.78 8.10 0.98
CA PRO A 136 18.00 8.65 0.36
C PRO A 136 18.12 8.28 -1.12
N THR A 137 17.72 7.06 -1.50
CA THR A 137 17.79 6.62 -2.90
C THR A 137 16.77 7.32 -3.79
N ILE A 138 15.55 7.54 -3.28
CA ILE A 138 14.46 8.21 -3.99
C ILE A 138 14.81 9.69 -4.17
N LYS A 139 15.30 10.32 -3.10
CA LYS A 139 15.73 11.71 -3.14
C LYS A 139 16.91 11.92 -4.08
N ALA A 140 17.89 11.01 -4.08
CA ALA A 140 19.03 11.06 -5.00
C ALA A 140 18.60 10.89 -6.47
N SER A 141 17.63 10.03 -6.76
CA SER A 141 17.08 9.86 -8.11
C SER A 141 16.01 10.89 -8.49
N GLN A 142 15.66 11.81 -7.58
CA GLN A 142 14.53 12.75 -7.73
C GLN A 142 13.22 12.03 -8.05
N GLY A 143 13.01 10.83 -7.48
CA GLY A 143 11.84 9.99 -7.72
C GLY A 143 11.91 9.11 -8.97
N LYS A 144 12.88 9.32 -9.87
CA LYS A 144 12.97 8.56 -11.13
C LYS A 144 13.17 7.08 -10.85
N GLY A 145 12.41 6.25 -11.58
CA GLY A 145 12.42 4.79 -11.47
C GLY A 145 11.51 4.22 -10.39
N PHE A 146 10.86 5.07 -9.58
CA PHE A 146 9.84 4.65 -8.64
C PHE A 146 8.46 4.74 -9.27
N HIS A 147 7.67 3.69 -9.05
CA HIS A 147 6.33 3.58 -9.58
C HIS A 147 5.36 3.25 -8.46
N ILE A 148 4.30 4.05 -8.30
CA ILE A 148 3.27 3.86 -7.28
C ILE A 148 1.96 3.52 -7.98
N LEU A 149 1.46 2.32 -7.72
CA LEU A 149 0.17 1.83 -8.19
C LEU A 149 -0.88 2.06 -7.11
N TRP A 150 -1.92 2.81 -7.45
CA TRP A 150 -3.01 3.19 -6.53
C TRP A 150 -4.28 2.41 -6.81
N GLU A 151 -5.03 2.00 -5.78
CA GLU A 151 -6.34 1.34 -5.97
C GLU A 151 -7.30 2.24 -6.78
N ARG A 152 -7.31 3.54 -6.49
CA ARG A 152 -8.14 4.55 -7.17
C ARG A 152 -7.42 5.89 -7.17
N ASP A 153 -7.53 6.62 -8.28
CA ASP A 153 -7.00 7.99 -8.38
C ASP A 153 -7.58 8.95 -7.32
N GLY A 154 -8.83 8.72 -6.90
CA GLY A 154 -9.46 9.50 -5.84
C GLY A 154 -8.76 9.39 -4.48
N VAL A 155 -8.14 8.26 -4.15
CA VAL A 155 -7.39 8.09 -2.89
C VAL A 155 -6.15 8.96 -2.90
N ARG A 156 -5.41 8.96 -4.02
CA ARG A 156 -4.24 9.80 -4.21
C ARG A 156 -4.58 11.28 -4.08
N LYS A 157 -5.57 11.75 -4.86
CA LYS A 157 -5.98 13.17 -4.84
C LYS A 157 -6.45 13.61 -3.47
N HIS A 158 -7.29 12.80 -2.82
CA HIS A 158 -7.81 13.12 -1.49
C HIS A 158 -6.69 13.41 -0.49
N ILE A 159 -5.64 12.58 -0.44
CA ILE A 159 -4.57 12.74 0.53
C ILE A 159 -3.64 13.90 0.19
N LEU A 160 -3.30 14.06 -1.09
CA LEU A 160 -2.43 15.17 -1.52
C LEU A 160 -3.11 16.53 -1.29
N GLU A 161 -4.42 16.63 -1.58
CA GLU A 161 -5.19 17.88 -1.41
C GLU A 161 -5.52 18.18 0.06
N LYS A 162 -5.98 17.17 0.81
CA LYS A 162 -6.42 17.35 2.21
C LYS A 162 -5.26 17.70 3.14
N GLU A 163 -4.13 17.03 2.98
CA GLU A 163 -2.98 17.17 3.87
C GLU A 163 -1.91 18.13 3.31
N GLY A 164 -2.13 18.69 2.12
CA GLY A 164 -1.19 19.61 1.46
C GLY A 164 0.15 18.95 1.12
N LEU A 165 0.16 17.62 0.96
CA LEU A 165 1.38 16.86 0.71
C LEU A 165 1.69 16.83 -0.79
N SER A 166 2.98 16.88 -1.10
CA SER A 166 3.49 16.75 -2.47
C SER A 166 4.45 15.57 -2.55
N LEU A 167 4.25 14.72 -3.56
CA LEU A 167 5.21 13.68 -3.93
C LEU A 167 6.28 14.29 -4.85
N LEU A 168 7.48 13.70 -4.84
CA LEU A 168 8.54 14.08 -5.77
C LEU A 168 8.07 13.93 -7.23
N GLU A 169 8.33 14.95 -8.05
CA GLU A 169 7.82 15.04 -9.43
C GLU A 169 8.23 13.87 -10.34
N GLY A 170 9.37 13.23 -10.06
CA GLY A 170 9.87 12.11 -10.86
C GLY A 170 9.23 10.76 -10.54
N ILE A 171 8.34 10.68 -9.54
CA ILE A 171 7.64 9.43 -9.20
C ILE A 171 6.52 9.19 -10.21
N GLU A 172 6.53 8.01 -10.82
CA GLU A 172 5.46 7.61 -11.72
C GLU A 172 4.25 7.07 -10.94
N HIS A 173 3.07 7.32 -11.47
CA HIS A 173 1.82 6.87 -10.86
C HIS A 173 0.99 6.09 -11.87
N GLY A 174 0.39 5.00 -11.40
CA GLY A 174 -0.50 4.17 -12.20
C GLY A 174 -1.67 3.61 -11.39
N ASP A 175 -2.57 2.94 -12.08
CA ASP A 175 -3.70 2.26 -11.46
C ASP A 175 -3.30 0.83 -11.05
N LEU A 176 -3.69 0.44 -9.85
CA LEU A 176 -3.52 -0.91 -9.35
C LEU A 176 -4.58 -1.83 -9.96
N VAL A 177 -4.15 -2.75 -10.83
CA VAL A 177 -5.05 -3.67 -11.50
C VAL A 177 -5.22 -4.92 -10.64
N VAL A 178 -6.45 -5.13 -10.17
CA VAL A 178 -6.79 -6.25 -9.30
C VAL A 178 -7.70 -7.24 -10.03
N LYS A 179 -7.23 -8.48 -10.20
CA LYS A 179 -8.02 -9.61 -10.70
C LYS A 179 -8.90 -10.17 -9.60
N ARG A 180 -10.15 -10.50 -9.94
CA ARG A 180 -11.13 -11.11 -9.02
C ARG A 180 -11.30 -10.32 -7.71
N GLY A 181 -11.10 -9.00 -7.77
CA GLY A 181 -11.25 -8.10 -6.63
C GLY A 181 -10.15 -8.18 -5.56
N ARG A 182 -9.19 -9.10 -5.65
CA ARG A 182 -8.15 -9.29 -4.61
C ARG A 182 -6.72 -9.54 -5.11
N ASP A 183 -6.56 -10.17 -6.27
CA ASP A 183 -5.26 -10.64 -6.74
C ASP A 183 -4.58 -9.54 -7.58
N ILE A 184 -3.45 -9.02 -7.12
CA ILE A 184 -2.72 -7.97 -7.84
C ILE A 184 -2.15 -8.53 -9.14
N ALA A 185 -2.41 -7.84 -10.26
CA ALA A 185 -2.08 -8.34 -11.60
C ALA A 185 -0.91 -7.62 -12.29
N ASN A 186 -0.57 -6.40 -11.86
CA ASN A 186 0.41 -5.53 -12.51
C ASN A 186 1.54 -5.06 -11.58
N ALA A 187 1.80 -5.78 -10.48
CA ALA A 187 2.85 -5.46 -9.51
C ALA A 187 3.99 -6.48 -9.46
#